data_AF-A0A0G0YPX2-F1
#
_entry.id   AF-A0A0G0YPX2-F1
#
_cell.length_a   1.000
_cell.length_b   1.000
_cell.length_c   1.000
_cell.angle_alpha   90.00
_cell.angle_beta   90.00
_cell.angle_gamma   90.00
#
_symmetry.space_group_name_H-M   'P 1'
#
loop_
_entity.id
_entity.type
_entity.pdbx_description
1 polymer ?
#
loop_
_entity_poly.entity_id
_entity_poly.type
_entity_poly.pdbx_seq_one_letter_code
_entity_poly.pdbx_strand_id
1 'polypeptide(L)'
;MPKILKISFPEKCVGCEMCAIEAQRQLRKIGLEGALIRVFRNTNSKLGNIEYALEIDPRISSLNVDKIQKICPKGVFEIEETD
;
A
#
# COMPACT_ATOMS: atom_id res chain seq x y z
N MET A 1 -20.26 -7.75 -0.35
CA MET A 1 -19.53 -7.22 0.81
C MET A 1 -18.40 -6.34 0.30
N PRO A 2 -18.34 -5.07 0.70
CA PRO A 2 -17.18 -4.24 0.46
C PRO A 2 -15.94 -4.87 1.10
N LYS A 3 -14.81 -4.83 0.38
CA LYS A 3 -13.52 -5.31 0.87
C LYS A 3 -12.65 -4.11 1.22
N ILE A 4 -12.02 -4.15 2.39
CA ILE A 4 -11.16 -3.09 2.88
C ILE A 4 -9.72 -3.63 2.92
N LEU A 5 -8.80 -2.90 2.29
CA LEU A 5 -7.36 -3.20 2.36
C LEU A 5 -6.76 -2.52 3.59
N LYS A 6 -6.20 -3.32 4.51
CA LYS A 6 -5.63 -2.84 5.77
C LYS A 6 -4.12 -3.06 5.80
N ILE A 7 -3.39 -2.12 6.39
CA ILE A 7 -1.96 -2.28 6.69
C ILE A 7 -1.85 -3.05 8.02
N SER A 8 -1.52 -4.34 7.95
CA SER A 8 -1.43 -5.20 9.15
C SER A 8 0.01 -5.44 9.61
N PHE A 9 0.98 -5.38 8.69
CA PHE A 9 2.40 -5.65 8.99
C PHE A 9 3.31 -4.55 8.39
N PRO A 10 3.18 -3.28 8.84
CA PRO A 10 3.92 -2.15 8.28
C PRO A 10 5.45 -2.34 8.35
N GLU A 11 5.96 -3.01 9.38
CA GLU A 11 7.38 -3.29 9.60
C GLU A 11 8.01 -4.18 8.52
N LYS A 12 7.20 -4.93 7.76
CA LYS A 12 7.68 -5.75 6.64
C LYS A 12 7.87 -4.95 5.35
N CYS A 13 7.43 -3.69 5.31
CA CYS A 13 7.52 -2.85 4.13
C CYS A 13 8.99 -2.55 3.79
N VAL A 14 9.36 -2.74 2.52
CA VAL A 14 10.71 -2.49 1.98
C VAL A 14 10.75 -1.36 0.95
N GLY A 15 9.66 -0.59 0.81
CA GLY A 15 9.66 0.57 -0.07
C GLY A 15 9.62 0.27 -1.57
N CYS A 16 9.25 -0.93 -2.00
CA CYS A 16 9.27 -1.30 -3.43
C CYS A 16 8.15 -0.66 -4.29
N GLU A 17 7.19 0.03 -3.66
CA GLU A 17 6.07 0.74 -4.30
C GLU A 17 5.15 -0.07 -5.23
N MET A 18 5.31 -1.40 -5.30
CA MET A 18 4.50 -2.26 -6.18
C MET A 18 2.99 -2.15 -5.92
N CYS A 19 2.59 -1.99 -4.65
CA CYS A 19 1.18 -1.80 -4.28
C CYS A 19 0.62 -0.47 -4.82
N ALA A 20 1.39 0.61 -4.72
CA ALA A 20 1.01 1.93 -5.23
C ALA A 20 0.92 1.93 -6.76
N ILE A 21 1.88 1.29 -7.43
CA ILE A 21 1.90 1.15 -8.89
C ILE A 21 0.69 0.33 -9.38
N GLU A 22 0.36 -0.77 -8.71
CA GLU A 22 -0.81 -1.56 -9.08
C GLU A 22 -2.12 -0.78 -8.88
N ALA A 23 -2.25 -0.02 -7.79
CA ALA A 23 -3.40 0.87 -7.58
C ALA A 23 -3.53 1.90 -8.71
N GLN A 24 -2.43 2.58 -9.07
CA GLN A 24 -2.41 3.54 -10.18
C GLN A 24 -2.72 2.89 -11.54
N ARG A 25 -2.23 1.67 -11.77
CA ARG A 25 -2.52 0.89 -12.99
C ARG A 25 -4.01 0.60 -13.12
N GLN A 26 -4.69 0.26 -12.02
CA GLN A 26 -6.14 0.04 -12.03
C GLN A 26 -6.92 1.34 -12.25
N LEU A 27 -6.42 2.47 -11.72
CA LEU A 27 -6.96 3.81 -11.98
C LEU A 27 -6.64 4.36 -13.38
N ARG A 28 -5.83 3.65 -14.18
CA ARG A 28 -5.33 4.09 -15.50
C ARG A 28 -4.65 5.46 -15.45
N LYS A 29 -3.95 5.75 -14.34
CA LYS A 29 -3.19 6.99 -14.15
C LYS A 29 -1.70 6.75 -14.35
N ILE A 30 -1.04 7.70 -14.98
CA ILE A 30 0.43 7.75 -15.08
C ILE A 30 0.95 8.63 -13.93
N GLY A 31 2.04 8.20 -13.29
CA GLY A 31 2.63 8.90 -12.14
C GLY A 31 1.91 8.60 -10.82
N LEU A 32 2.24 9.37 -9.77
CA LEU A 32 1.75 9.17 -8.39
C LEU A 32 0.81 10.29 -7.91
N GLU A 33 0.41 11.22 -8.78
CA GLU A 33 -0.55 12.26 -8.41
C GLU A 33 -1.92 11.64 -8.09
N GLY A 34 -2.44 11.95 -6.91
CA GLY A 34 -3.68 11.36 -6.39
C GLY A 34 -3.58 9.86 -6.10
N ALA A 35 -2.38 9.34 -5.84
CA ALA A 35 -2.19 7.94 -5.46
C ALA A 35 -2.98 7.59 -4.19
N LEU A 36 -3.67 6.46 -4.22
CA LEU A 36 -4.46 5.93 -3.11
C LEU A 36 -3.63 5.12 -2.11
N ILE A 37 -2.38 4.80 -2.46
CA ILE A 37 -1.38 4.25 -1.54
C ILE A 37 -0.13 5.11 -1.66
N ARG A 38 0.42 5.53 -0.51
CA ARG A 38 1.68 6.26 -0.44
C ARG A 38 2.67 5.49 0.41
N VAL A 39 3.93 5.50 -0.03
CA VAL A 39 5.04 4.87 0.69
C VAL A 39 6.04 5.96 1.04
N PHE A 40 6.29 6.16 2.33
CA PHE A 40 7.22 7.16 2.82
C PHE A 40 8.48 6.49 3.33
N ARG A 41 9.64 6.94 2.85
CA ARG A 41 10.93 6.50 3.36
C ARG A 41 11.33 7.38 4.55
N ASN A 42 11.43 6.78 5.72
CA ASN A 42 11.93 7.41 6.93
C ASN A 42 13.38 6.97 7.15
N THR A 43 14.31 7.91 7.10
CA THR A 43 15.70 7.68 7.51
C THR A 43 15.86 8.12 8.96
N ASN A 44 16.01 7.16 9.88
CA ASN A 44 16.38 7.49 11.25
C ASN A 44 17.89 7.75 11.31
N SER A 45 18.26 9.03 11.37
CA SER A 45 19.64 9.52 11.32
C SER A 45 20.52 9.01 12.49
N LYS A 46 19.95 8.47 13.56
CA LYS A 46 20.70 8.00 14.73
C LYS A 46 21.13 6.53 14.67
N LEU A 47 20.44 5.69 13.90
CA LEU A 47 20.64 4.23 13.89
C LEU A 47 21.03 3.66 12.52
N GLY A 48 21.03 4.47 11.46
CA GLY A 48 21.38 4.02 10.11
C GLY A 48 20.33 3.09 9.45
N ASN A 49 19.23 2.81 10.14
CA ASN A 49 18.16 1.95 9.64
C ASN A 49 17.20 2.76 8.76
N ILE A 50 16.84 2.18 7.61
CA ILE A 50 15.80 2.69 6.71
C ILE A 50 14.49 2.03 7.11
N GLU A 51 13.48 2.83 7.41
CA GLU A 51 12.13 2.38 7.70
C GLU A 51 11.16 2.95 6.66
N TYR A 52 10.04 2.25 6.45
CA TYR A 52 9.01 2.67 5.51
C TYR A 52 7.65 2.78 6.21
N ALA A 53 7.01 3.94 6.06
CA ALA A 53 5.64 4.16 6.48
C ALA A 53 4.70 4.07 5.27
N LEU A 54 3.45 3.67 5.51
CA LEU A 54 2.42 3.50 4.49
C LEU A 54 1.18 4.28 4.88
N GLU A 55 0.53 4.87 3.89
CA GLU A 55 -0.78 5.52 4.01
C GLU A 55 -1.70 4.97 2.92
N ILE A 56 -2.94 4.64 3.28
CA ILE A 56 -3.98 4.17 2.36
C ILE A 56 -5.16 5.14 2.43
N ASP A 57 -5.57 5.62 1.26
CA ASP A 57 -6.81 6.38 1.10
C ASP A 57 -8.02 5.43 1.09
N PRO A 58 -9.10 5.68 1.85
CA PRO A 58 -10.27 4.81 1.91
C PRO A 58 -10.92 4.50 0.54
N ARG A 59 -10.73 5.39 -0.45
CA ARG A 59 -11.21 5.18 -1.83
C ARG A 59 -10.57 3.97 -2.51
N ILE A 60 -9.50 3.40 -1.94
CA ILE A 60 -8.89 2.13 -2.42
C ILE A 60 -9.91 0.99 -2.51
N SER A 61 -10.97 1.02 -1.70
CA SER A 61 -12.07 0.04 -1.69
C SER A 61 -12.83 -0.04 -3.02
N SER A 62 -12.72 0.98 -3.88
CA SER A 62 -13.26 0.97 -5.25
C SER A 62 -12.41 0.16 -6.24
N LEU A 63 -11.22 -0.29 -5.85
CA LEU A 63 -10.28 -1.06 -6.67
C LEU A 63 -10.34 -2.55 -6.34
N ASN A 64 -9.67 -3.37 -7.17
CA ASN A 64 -9.44 -4.78 -6.87
C ASN A 64 -8.34 -4.91 -5.80
N VAL A 65 -8.76 -4.84 -4.54
CA VAL A 65 -7.88 -4.92 -3.36
C VAL A 65 -7.21 -6.29 -3.22
N ASP A 66 -7.82 -7.38 -3.69
CA ASP A 66 -7.19 -8.71 -3.72
C ASP A 66 -5.91 -8.72 -4.56
N LYS A 67 -5.94 -8.03 -5.72
CA LYS A 67 -4.77 -7.92 -6.59
C LYS A 67 -3.70 -7.02 -5.99
N ILE A 68 -4.09 -5.94 -5.32
CA ILE A 68 -3.17 -5.02 -4.62
C ILE A 68 -2.51 -5.73 -3.42
N GLN A 69 -3.24 -6.56 -2.68
CA GLN A 69 -2.67 -7.37 -1.61
C GLN A 69 -1.63 -8.35 -2.17
N LYS A 70 -2.00 -9.11 -3.21
CA LYS A 70 -1.16 -10.16 -3.83
C LYS A 70 0.14 -9.64 -4.44
N ILE A 71 0.15 -8.40 -4.95
CA ILE A 71 1.38 -7.84 -5.54
C ILE A 71 2.42 -7.47 -4.49
N CYS A 72 2.05 -7.34 -3.21
CA CYS A 72 2.98 -7.03 -2.15
C CYS A 72 3.85 -8.25 -1.82
N PRO A 73 5.16 -8.25 -2.16
CA PRO A 73 6.01 -9.43 -1.96
C PRO A 73 6.32 -9.72 -0.49
N LYS A 74 6.01 -8.78 0.41
CA LYS A 74 6.30 -8.87 1.84
C LYS A 74 5.06 -9.14 2.70
N GLY A 75 3.88 -9.27 2.09
CA GLY A 75 2.64 -9.57 2.80
C GLY A 75 2.30 -8.51 3.85
N VAL A 76 2.39 -7.23 3.49
CA VAL A 76 2.12 -6.11 4.41
C VAL A 76 0.63 -5.93 4.69
N PHE A 77 -0.23 -6.37 3.77
CA PHE A 77 -1.67 -6.08 3.80
C PHE A 77 -2.54 -7.30 4.10
N GLU A 78 -3.63 -7.06 4.81
CA GLU A 78 -4.76 -7.98 4.97
C GLU A 78 -6.02 -7.38 4.33
N ILE A 79 -7.00 -8.24 4.06
CA ILE A 79 -8.30 -7.84 3.53
C ILE A 79 -9.34 -8.17 4.59
N GLU A 80 -10.07 -7.15 5.02
CA GLU A 80 -11.24 -7.30 5.87
C GLU A 80 -12.50 -7.23 5.00
N GLU A 81 -13.40 -8.20 5.17
CA GLU A 81 -14.72 -8.19 4.55
C GLU A 81 -15.70 -7.50 5.49
N THR A 82 -16.47 -6.52 4.98
CA THR A 82 -17.51 -5.85 5.76
C THR A 82 -18.87 -6.42 5.39
N ASP A 83 -19.64 -6.87 6.40
CA ASP A 83 -21.03 -7.36 6.28
C ASP A 83 -21.99 -6.27 5.77
#